data_AF-A0A9D4N811-F1
#
_entry.id   AF-A0A9D4N811-F1
#
_cell.length_a   1.000
_cell.length_b   1.000
_cell.length_c   1.000
_cell.angle_alpha   90.00
_cell.angle_beta   90.00
_cell.angle_gamma   90.00
#
_symmetry.space_group_name_H-M   'P 1'
#
loop_
_entity.id
_entity.type
_entity.pdbx_description
1 polymer ?
#
loop_
_entity_poly.entity_id
_entity_poly.type
_entity_poly.pdbx_seq_one_letter_code
_entity_poly.pdbx_strand_id
1 'polypeptide(L)'
;MFAKVDTETKTDRDRREDVKKKTVKKQLQRFDCLSSEMNACQAIVKPDCTKPKVLKSSGMKNALVKTVHEAISNTNEENNNILEEHNLIFLSKRSIPKPVMETASHATIEFAGVKFKTNASSGQQYLKYIENGVIKKTQLQLPNVQELAICEEKYQFTPDDFKAATRSQRVSKKAYSVTHLKTSEEMLSSETFHKNSIVTTPQGKSLISTYLARNIHKIKVQKPITISIDSELHMSNCSCPEHPKCCCCPRYAHPICAKMYADKEPDIDILTYIKQTKGEAEMSQVDWLTEYQDRLLDGNACVSIVTSGDIDAVVIHMFALSHGWPRTSDGKFKNSVFVILQKPVGLYDTYHVTDILTALEEKWNDKNIGMKLALVLSMAGNDFLPKLHGISHTKTVEVFLQYPHLRSSLFDFEHPSDCTIHVKLNPDIYTELIKYLYCAKKLNADDFSFDEIHQMSILPVNARSLEDYRNPQLWMPPISTIEKMSKNVQCLIDYYLTAGDHSKQMPNFLLCGSLTKTEKGEIEFDLGPDSHINRIGECVVTDPGELALRLRKKGKRKPEETPQKGRRRKLRPQAQSTPR
;
A
#
# COMPACT_ATOMS: atom_id res chain seq x y z
N MET A 1 47.23 -0.85 -25.68
CA MET A 1 47.53 -1.88 -24.66
C MET A 1 47.37 -1.24 -23.30
N PHE A 2 46.29 -1.54 -22.57
CA PHE A 2 46.12 -1.07 -21.18
C PHE A 2 46.78 -2.08 -20.25
N ALA A 3 47.74 -1.61 -19.45
CA ALA A 3 48.44 -2.42 -18.47
C ALA A 3 47.44 -3.00 -17.47
N LYS A 4 47.52 -4.33 -17.25
CA LYS A 4 46.81 -5.00 -16.16
C LYS A 4 47.31 -4.40 -14.86
N VAL A 5 46.42 -3.72 -14.15
CA VAL A 5 46.67 -3.28 -12.77
C VAL A 5 46.75 -4.54 -11.93
N ASP A 6 47.93 -4.81 -11.37
CA ASP A 6 48.15 -5.90 -10.43
C ASP A 6 47.24 -5.69 -9.22
N THR A 7 46.25 -6.57 -9.10
CA THR A 7 45.46 -6.68 -7.88
C THR A 7 46.34 -7.30 -6.81
N GLU A 8 46.93 -6.47 -5.96
CA GLU A 8 47.64 -6.91 -4.77
C GLU A 8 46.79 -7.94 -4.00
N THR A 9 47.37 -9.12 -3.82
CA THR A 9 46.78 -10.21 -3.04
C THR A 9 46.66 -9.78 -1.59
N LYS A 10 45.48 -9.26 -1.22
CA LYS A 10 45.10 -8.99 0.17
C LYS A 10 45.42 -10.20 1.05
N THR A 11 46.14 -9.96 2.13
CA THR A 11 46.50 -11.01 3.07
C THR A 11 45.26 -11.58 3.76
N ASP A 12 45.33 -12.79 4.29
CA ASP A 12 44.20 -13.39 5.03
C ASP A 12 43.80 -12.57 6.26
N ARG A 13 44.75 -11.81 6.82
CA ARG A 13 44.49 -10.84 7.89
C ARG A 13 43.59 -9.71 7.39
N ASP A 14 43.89 -9.13 6.23
CA ASP A 14 43.09 -8.05 5.62
C ASP A 14 41.68 -8.53 5.27
N ARG A 15 41.55 -9.77 4.78
CA ARG A 15 40.24 -10.39 4.51
C ARG A 15 39.42 -10.55 5.79
N ARG A 16 40.01 -11.01 6.89
CA ARG A 16 39.33 -11.15 8.18
C ARG A 16 38.94 -9.78 8.76
N GLU A 17 39.79 -8.77 8.58
CA GLU A 17 39.51 -7.42 9.04
C GLU A 17 38.39 -6.75 8.21
N ASP A 18 38.37 -6.96 6.90
CA ASP A 18 37.29 -6.52 6.01
C ASP A 18 35.94 -7.18 6.37
N VAL A 19 35.95 -8.47 6.73
CA VAL A 19 34.75 -9.18 7.21
C VAL A 19 34.29 -8.60 8.55
N LYS A 20 35.20 -8.32 9.49
CA LYS A 20 34.86 -7.66 10.76
C LYS A 20 34.30 -6.25 10.53
N LYS A 21 34.94 -5.42 9.71
CA LYS A 21 34.47 -4.08 9.36
C LYS A 21 33.10 -4.11 8.68
N LYS A 22 32.86 -5.06 7.77
CA LYS A 22 31.54 -5.27 7.15
C LYS A 22 30.49 -5.71 8.17
N THR A 23 30.85 -6.56 9.12
CA THR A 23 29.94 -7.05 10.17
C THR A 23 29.59 -5.92 11.14
N VAL A 24 30.59 -5.18 11.62
CA VAL A 24 30.39 -4.00 12.49
C VAL A 24 29.60 -2.92 11.76
N LYS A 25 29.89 -2.65 10.49
CA LYS A 25 29.10 -1.72 9.67
C LYS A 25 27.64 -2.17 9.52
N LYS A 26 27.39 -3.46 9.30
CA LYS A 26 26.02 -4.02 9.28
C LYS A 26 25.32 -3.92 10.63
N GLN A 27 26.05 -4.12 11.72
CA GLN A 27 25.53 -4.01 13.09
C GLN A 27 25.23 -2.56 13.48
N LEU A 28 26.12 -1.61 13.15
CA LEU A 28 25.89 -0.18 13.32
C LEU A 28 24.73 0.29 12.45
N GLN A 29 24.65 -0.12 11.18
CA GLN A 29 23.49 0.18 10.34
C GLN A 29 22.19 -0.42 10.89
N ARG A 30 22.24 -1.60 11.53
CA ARG A 30 21.10 -2.16 12.26
C ARG A 30 20.75 -1.35 13.50
N PHE A 31 21.73 -0.92 14.29
CA PHE A 31 21.54 -0.09 15.47
C PHE A 31 20.98 1.30 15.10
N ASP A 32 21.56 1.96 14.11
CA ASP A 32 21.09 3.23 13.55
C ASP A 32 19.70 3.10 12.91
N CYS A 33 19.40 1.93 12.35
CA CYS A 33 18.03 1.60 11.99
C CYS A 33 17.17 1.57 13.26
N LEU A 34 17.47 0.72 14.24
CA LEU A 34 16.65 0.55 15.45
C LEU A 34 16.51 1.81 16.34
N SER A 35 17.46 2.74 16.30
CA SER A 35 17.46 3.98 17.11
C SER A 35 16.61 5.11 16.54
N SER A 36 16.06 4.95 15.32
CA SER A 36 15.07 5.87 14.76
C SER A 36 13.68 5.41 15.18
N GLU A 37 12.87 6.29 15.76
CA GLU A 37 11.53 5.95 16.29
C GLU A 37 10.58 5.40 15.21
N MET A 38 10.70 5.90 13.97
CA MET A 38 10.01 5.36 12.79
C MET A 38 10.47 3.93 12.46
N ASN A 39 11.74 3.62 12.70
CA ASN A 39 12.28 2.28 12.52
C ASN A 39 12.05 1.38 13.74
N ALA A 40 11.86 1.88 14.97
CA ALA A 40 11.41 1.03 16.08
C ALA A 40 10.01 0.47 15.77
N CYS A 41 9.11 1.32 15.25
CA CYS A 41 7.80 0.89 14.74
C CYS A 41 7.92 -0.03 13.51
N GLN A 42 8.91 0.16 12.62
CA GLN A 42 9.12 -0.73 11.47
C GLN A 42 9.95 -1.98 11.77
N ALA A 43 10.79 -2.02 12.80
CA ALA A 43 11.70 -3.11 13.14
C ALA A 43 11.06 -4.11 14.11
N ILE A 44 10.10 -3.64 14.93
CA ILE A 44 9.13 -4.51 15.59
C ILE A 44 8.26 -5.26 14.56
N VAL A 45 8.18 -4.74 13.32
CA VAL A 45 7.27 -5.22 12.25
C VAL A 45 8.01 -5.88 11.07
N LYS A 46 9.30 -5.59 10.81
CA LYS A 46 10.07 -6.08 9.64
C LYS A 46 11.58 -6.25 9.92
N PRO A 47 12.05 -7.48 10.25
CA PRO A 47 13.48 -7.73 10.40
C PRO A 47 14.26 -7.87 9.07
N ASP A 48 13.59 -8.05 7.93
CA ASP A 48 14.29 -8.35 6.67
C ASP A 48 13.58 -7.80 5.41
N CYS A 49 14.08 -6.67 4.88
CA CYS A 49 13.52 -5.96 3.74
C CYS A 49 14.14 -6.37 2.39
N THR A 50 14.82 -7.52 2.30
CA THR A 50 15.48 -7.94 1.05
C THR A 50 14.52 -8.63 0.05
N LYS A 51 13.34 -9.10 0.48
CA LYS A 51 12.32 -9.77 -0.39
C LYS A 51 10.81 -9.43 -0.18
N PRO A 52 10.38 -8.23 0.29
CA PRO A 52 9.03 -8.05 0.85
C PRO A 52 7.87 -7.84 -0.13
N LYS A 53 8.06 -7.22 -1.32
CA LYS A 53 6.91 -6.89 -2.20
C LYS A 53 6.21 -8.14 -2.75
N VAL A 54 6.99 -9.13 -3.20
CA VAL A 54 6.45 -10.39 -3.79
C VAL A 54 5.67 -11.23 -2.76
N LEU A 55 6.13 -11.27 -1.51
CA LEU A 55 5.50 -12.07 -0.45
C LEU A 55 4.17 -11.49 0.05
N LYS A 56 4.02 -10.15 0.05
CA LYS A 56 2.75 -9.49 0.42
C LYS A 56 1.65 -9.81 -0.58
N SER A 57 1.91 -9.54 -1.86
CA SER A 57 0.94 -9.76 -2.94
C SER A 57 0.51 -11.23 -3.03
N SER A 58 1.46 -12.15 -2.86
CA SER A 58 1.14 -13.59 -2.80
C SER A 58 0.27 -13.97 -1.61
N GLY A 59 0.50 -13.38 -0.42
CA GLY A 59 -0.28 -13.69 0.78
C GLY A 59 -1.74 -13.27 0.62
N MET A 60 -1.98 -12.05 0.14
CA MET A 60 -3.31 -11.52 -0.10
C MET A 60 -4.04 -12.30 -1.21
N LYS A 61 -3.35 -12.61 -2.32
CA LYS A 61 -3.86 -13.46 -3.40
C LYS A 61 -4.32 -14.82 -2.86
N ASN A 62 -3.47 -15.51 -2.09
CA ASN A 62 -3.80 -16.84 -1.57
C ASN A 62 -4.99 -16.79 -0.60
N ALA A 63 -5.06 -15.78 0.27
CA ALA A 63 -6.18 -15.59 1.18
C ALA A 63 -7.49 -15.37 0.42
N LEU A 64 -7.50 -14.52 -0.61
CA LEU A 64 -8.67 -14.27 -1.45
C LEU A 64 -9.11 -15.54 -2.20
N VAL A 65 -8.18 -16.20 -2.92
CA VAL A 65 -8.47 -17.41 -3.70
C VAL A 65 -9.08 -18.50 -2.82
N LYS A 66 -8.50 -18.74 -1.64
CA LYS A 66 -9.02 -19.71 -0.68
C LYS A 66 -10.42 -19.33 -0.20
N THR A 67 -10.65 -18.07 0.14
CA THR A 67 -11.95 -17.58 0.62
C THR A 67 -13.05 -17.74 -0.43
N VAL A 68 -12.74 -17.41 -1.69
CA VAL A 68 -13.70 -17.59 -2.80
C VAL A 68 -13.96 -19.07 -3.05
N HIS A 69 -12.94 -19.92 -2.96
CA HIS A 69 -13.10 -21.37 -3.07
C HIS A 69 -14.04 -21.92 -1.99
N GLU A 70 -13.88 -21.50 -0.73
CA GLU A 70 -14.78 -21.86 0.39
C GLU A 70 -16.21 -21.33 0.22
N ALA A 71 -16.38 -20.23 -0.51
CA ALA A 71 -17.70 -19.67 -0.80
C ALA A 71 -18.50 -20.55 -1.76
N ILE A 72 -17.86 -21.06 -2.82
CA ILE A 72 -18.53 -21.90 -3.82
C ILE A 72 -18.51 -23.40 -3.51
N SER A 73 -17.50 -23.87 -2.78
CA SER A 73 -17.35 -25.28 -2.44
C SER A 73 -17.91 -25.54 -1.04
N ASN A 74 -18.80 -26.52 -0.92
CA ASN A 74 -19.15 -27.08 0.40
C ASN A 74 -18.04 -28.00 0.96
N THR A 75 -16.93 -28.15 0.22
CA THR A 75 -15.79 -28.99 0.58
C THR A 75 -14.53 -28.15 0.76
N ASN A 76 -13.66 -28.59 1.68
CA ASN A 76 -12.38 -27.92 2.00
C ASN A 76 -11.23 -28.33 1.05
N GLU A 77 -11.50 -29.07 -0.02
CA GLU A 77 -10.44 -29.52 -0.94
C GLU A 77 -10.11 -28.41 -1.95
N GLU A 78 -8.94 -27.78 -1.81
CA GLU A 78 -8.47 -26.76 -2.75
C GLU A 78 -8.24 -27.35 -4.15
N ASN A 79 -9.22 -27.20 -5.03
CA ASN A 79 -9.07 -27.52 -6.44
C ASN A 79 -9.26 -26.25 -7.27
N ASN A 80 -8.15 -25.68 -7.77
CA ASN A 80 -8.17 -24.48 -8.60
C ASN A 80 -9.07 -24.62 -9.85
N ASN A 81 -9.32 -25.85 -10.32
CA ASN A 81 -10.21 -26.08 -11.45
C ASN A 81 -11.64 -25.63 -11.14
N ILE A 82 -12.10 -25.73 -9.88
CA ILE A 82 -13.45 -25.33 -9.50
C ILE A 82 -13.65 -23.81 -9.72
N LEU A 83 -12.66 -23.00 -9.35
CA LEU A 83 -12.74 -21.54 -9.54
C LEU A 83 -12.82 -21.15 -11.03
N GLU A 84 -12.11 -21.90 -11.89
CA GLU A 84 -12.15 -21.68 -13.34
C GLU A 84 -13.43 -22.24 -13.97
N GLU A 85 -13.94 -23.37 -13.50
CA GLU A 85 -15.21 -23.97 -13.91
C GLU A 85 -16.38 -23.02 -13.61
N HIS A 86 -16.32 -22.31 -12.50
CA HIS A 86 -17.28 -21.26 -12.13
C HIS A 86 -16.95 -19.88 -12.75
N ASN A 87 -15.92 -19.77 -13.59
CA ASN A 87 -15.47 -18.53 -14.23
C ASN A 87 -15.10 -17.37 -13.27
N LEU A 88 -14.77 -17.66 -12.01
CA LEU A 88 -14.50 -16.62 -11.01
C LEU A 88 -13.06 -16.11 -11.05
N ILE A 89 -12.09 -17.02 -11.10
CA ILE A 89 -10.66 -16.69 -11.02
C ILE A 89 -9.89 -17.57 -11.99
N PHE A 90 -9.11 -16.95 -12.88
CA PHE A 90 -8.23 -17.61 -13.83
C PHE A 90 -6.78 -17.22 -13.52
N LEU A 91 -5.98 -18.15 -13.00
CA LEU A 91 -4.62 -17.84 -12.57
C LEU A 91 -3.58 -18.25 -13.60
N SER A 92 -2.60 -17.37 -13.82
CA SER A 92 -1.40 -17.62 -14.62
C SER A 92 -1.69 -18.12 -16.05
N LYS A 93 -2.74 -17.57 -16.68
CA LYS A 93 -3.11 -17.89 -18.06
C LYS A 93 -2.23 -17.13 -19.04
N ARG A 94 -1.96 -17.72 -20.21
CA ARG A 94 -1.21 -17.06 -21.30
C ARG A 94 -2.07 -16.12 -22.16
N SER A 95 -3.39 -16.22 -22.01
CA SER A 95 -4.38 -15.41 -22.71
C SER A 95 -5.46 -14.97 -21.74
N ILE A 96 -6.10 -13.86 -22.08
CA ILE A 96 -7.33 -13.41 -21.40
C ILE A 96 -8.42 -14.48 -21.63
N PRO A 97 -9.24 -14.82 -20.62
CA PRO A 97 -10.32 -15.79 -20.79
C PRO A 97 -11.31 -15.35 -21.88
N LYS A 98 -11.76 -16.29 -22.70
CA LYS A 98 -12.67 -16.04 -23.82
C LYS A 98 -13.95 -15.29 -23.42
N PRO A 99 -14.64 -15.62 -22.31
CA PRO A 99 -15.83 -14.88 -21.87
C PRO A 99 -15.58 -13.39 -21.67
N VAL A 100 -14.38 -13.02 -21.19
CA VAL A 100 -13.98 -11.62 -21.01
C VAL A 100 -13.75 -10.95 -22.35
N MET A 101 -13.04 -11.62 -23.27
CA MET A 101 -12.76 -11.08 -24.61
C MET A 101 -14.02 -10.79 -25.41
N GLU A 102 -15.06 -11.60 -25.22
CA GLU A 102 -16.32 -11.50 -25.95
C GLU A 102 -17.27 -10.43 -25.38
N THR A 103 -17.27 -10.23 -24.07
CA THR A 103 -18.22 -9.32 -23.40
C THR A 103 -17.64 -7.94 -23.04
N ALA A 104 -16.31 -7.81 -23.00
CA ALA A 104 -15.64 -6.55 -22.67
C ALA A 104 -15.89 -5.48 -23.75
N SER A 105 -16.57 -4.39 -23.34
CA SER A 105 -16.81 -3.22 -24.19
C SER A 105 -16.06 -1.98 -23.71
N HIS A 106 -15.71 -1.94 -22.43
CA HIS A 106 -14.99 -0.84 -21.79
C HIS A 106 -13.76 -1.39 -21.09
N ALA A 107 -12.63 -0.69 -21.21
CA ALA A 107 -11.40 -1.05 -20.53
C ALA A 107 -10.80 0.15 -19.81
N THR A 108 -10.30 -0.07 -18.60
CA THR A 108 -9.38 0.85 -17.92
C THR A 108 -7.99 0.23 -17.90
N ILE A 109 -6.94 1.03 -18.01
CA ILE A 109 -5.56 0.55 -17.94
C ILE A 109 -4.80 1.37 -16.91
N GLU A 110 -4.31 0.67 -15.89
CA GLU A 110 -3.33 1.21 -14.93
C GLU A 110 -2.06 1.57 -15.70
N PHE A 111 -1.83 2.87 -15.83
CA PHE A 111 -0.66 3.41 -16.46
C PHE A 111 0.28 3.95 -15.38
N ALA A 112 1.14 3.05 -14.87
CA ALA A 112 2.24 3.38 -13.96
C ALA A 112 3.33 4.20 -14.72
N GLY A 113 2.97 5.43 -15.07
CA GLY A 113 3.64 6.25 -16.08
C GLY A 113 5.13 6.39 -15.83
N VAL A 114 5.56 6.55 -14.58
CA VAL A 114 6.97 6.80 -14.26
C VAL A 114 7.89 5.64 -14.66
N LYS A 115 7.46 4.38 -14.58
CA LYS A 115 8.33 3.25 -14.98
C LYS A 115 8.44 3.14 -16.49
N PHE A 116 7.32 3.17 -17.21
CA PHE A 116 7.29 3.03 -18.67
C PHE A 116 7.97 4.19 -19.39
N LYS A 117 7.75 5.41 -18.90
CA LYS A 117 8.28 6.64 -19.48
C LYS A 117 9.82 6.73 -19.41
N THR A 118 10.46 5.96 -18.53
CA THR A 118 11.93 5.93 -18.38
C THR A 118 12.67 4.97 -19.29
N ASN A 119 11.94 4.14 -20.03
CA ASN A 119 12.52 3.22 -21.02
C ASN A 119 12.44 3.77 -22.45
N ALA A 120 11.61 4.78 -22.69
CA ALA A 120 11.61 5.52 -23.94
C ALA A 120 12.73 6.58 -23.93
N SER A 121 13.56 6.61 -24.97
CA SER A 121 14.60 7.62 -25.14
C SER A 121 14.04 8.91 -25.75
N SER A 122 12.87 8.88 -26.38
CA SER A 122 12.22 10.00 -27.06
C SER A 122 10.70 10.01 -26.90
N GLY A 123 10.09 11.18 -27.11
CA GLY A 123 8.63 11.34 -27.15
C GLY A 123 7.96 10.52 -28.25
N GLN A 124 8.60 10.42 -29.42
CA GLN A 124 8.13 9.57 -30.52
C GLN A 124 8.17 8.08 -30.15
N GLN A 125 9.23 7.62 -29.48
CA GLN A 125 9.32 6.23 -29.02
C GLN A 125 8.24 5.95 -27.96
N TYR A 126 7.98 6.90 -27.08
CA TYR A 126 6.90 6.82 -26.10
C TYR A 126 5.53 6.69 -26.79
N LEU A 127 5.19 7.56 -27.75
CA LEU A 127 3.92 7.47 -28.49
C LEU A 127 3.79 6.16 -29.26
N LYS A 128 4.84 5.73 -29.95
CA LYS A 128 4.86 4.42 -30.64
C LYS A 128 4.65 3.26 -29.67
N TYR A 129 5.16 3.36 -28.44
CA TYR A 129 4.95 2.35 -27.41
C TYR A 129 3.49 2.34 -26.91
N ILE A 130 2.88 3.50 -26.68
CA ILE A 130 1.45 3.59 -26.33
C ILE A 130 0.59 3.02 -27.46
N GLU A 131 0.84 3.45 -28.69
CA GLU A 131 0.12 3.01 -29.89
C GLU A 131 0.19 1.49 -30.05
N ASN A 132 1.40 0.92 -30.08
CA ASN A 132 1.59 -0.50 -30.38
C ASN A 132 1.46 -1.42 -29.16
N GLY A 133 1.88 -0.95 -28.00
CA GLY A 133 2.01 -1.76 -26.78
C GLY A 133 0.80 -1.69 -25.86
N VAL A 134 0.10 -0.55 -25.83
CA VAL A 134 -1.08 -0.35 -24.96
C VAL A 134 -2.36 -0.44 -25.80
N ILE A 135 -2.56 0.49 -26.73
CA ILE A 135 -3.83 0.61 -27.47
C ILE A 135 -4.04 -0.58 -28.41
N LYS A 136 -3.10 -0.80 -29.35
CA LYS A 136 -3.21 -1.88 -30.32
C LYS A 136 -3.26 -3.25 -29.65
N LYS A 137 -2.44 -3.48 -28.63
CA LYS A 137 -2.46 -4.75 -27.89
C LYS A 137 -3.81 -4.96 -27.21
N THR A 138 -4.38 -3.92 -26.60
CA THR A 138 -5.71 -3.99 -25.97
C THR A 138 -6.78 -4.28 -27.01
N GLN A 139 -6.81 -3.59 -28.15
CA GLN A 139 -7.77 -3.85 -29.23
C GLN A 139 -7.61 -5.25 -29.86
N LEU A 140 -6.41 -5.83 -29.85
CA LEU A 140 -6.19 -7.20 -30.31
C LEU A 140 -6.66 -8.24 -29.29
N GLN A 141 -6.47 -7.96 -28.00
CA GLN A 141 -6.82 -8.87 -26.91
C GLN A 141 -8.29 -8.76 -26.50
N LEU A 142 -8.91 -7.60 -26.66
CA LEU A 142 -10.29 -7.27 -26.32
C LEU A 142 -10.93 -6.58 -27.55
N PRO A 143 -11.29 -7.35 -28.60
CA PRO A 143 -11.66 -6.81 -29.90
C PRO A 143 -12.96 -5.99 -29.92
N ASN A 144 -13.78 -6.13 -28.87
CA ASN A 144 -15.06 -5.45 -28.70
C ASN A 144 -14.95 -4.18 -27.85
N VAL A 145 -13.76 -3.84 -27.34
CA VAL A 145 -13.56 -2.60 -26.57
C VAL A 145 -13.74 -1.39 -27.47
N GLN A 146 -14.71 -0.56 -27.12
CA GLN A 146 -15.06 0.68 -27.80
C GLN A 146 -14.55 1.90 -27.02
N GLU A 147 -14.36 1.76 -25.71
CA GLU A 147 -13.89 2.82 -24.83
C GLU A 147 -12.73 2.35 -23.95
N LEU A 148 -11.67 3.14 -23.93
CA LEU A 148 -10.42 2.86 -23.24
C LEU A 148 -10.02 4.06 -22.36
N ALA A 149 -10.05 3.88 -21.05
CA ALA A 149 -9.51 4.83 -20.09
C ALA A 149 -8.05 4.48 -19.75
N ILE A 150 -7.13 5.43 -19.91
CA ILE A 150 -5.74 5.34 -19.48
C ILE A 150 -5.63 6.07 -18.15
N CYS A 151 -5.50 5.31 -17.06
CA CYS A 151 -5.51 5.80 -15.69
C CYS A 151 -4.06 6.04 -15.23
N GLU A 152 -3.64 7.29 -15.11
CA GLU A 152 -2.28 7.61 -14.68
C GLU A 152 -2.21 7.82 -13.16
N GLU A 153 -1.08 7.44 -12.58
CA GLU A 153 -0.78 7.69 -11.17
C GLU A 153 -0.63 9.21 -10.92
N LYS A 154 -1.38 9.75 -9.96
CA LYS A 154 -1.40 11.19 -9.65
C LYS A 154 -0.81 11.50 -8.31
N TYR A 155 0.48 11.77 -8.34
CA TYR A 155 1.20 12.20 -7.17
C TYR A 155 2.08 13.41 -7.46
N GLN A 156 1.93 14.44 -6.63
CA GLN A 156 3.04 15.35 -6.36
C GLN A 156 4.18 14.60 -5.63
N PHE A 157 3.83 13.61 -4.79
CA PHE A 157 4.73 12.69 -4.07
C PHE A 157 4.12 11.29 -3.96
N THR A 158 4.76 10.26 -4.52
CA THR A 158 4.28 8.87 -4.41
C THR A 158 4.55 8.30 -3.01
N PRO A 159 3.86 7.24 -2.55
CA PRO A 159 4.26 6.50 -1.35
C PRO A 159 5.71 6.01 -1.43
N ASP A 160 6.20 5.70 -2.64
CA ASP A 160 7.60 5.38 -2.88
C ASP A 160 8.52 6.62 -2.78
N ASP A 161 8.06 7.84 -3.09
CA ASP A 161 8.76 9.10 -2.82
C ASP A 161 8.81 9.40 -1.31
N PHE A 162 7.78 9.08 -0.54
CA PHE A 162 7.83 9.17 0.92
C PHE A 162 8.83 8.16 1.51
N LYS A 163 8.79 6.91 1.02
CA LYS A 163 9.81 5.88 1.33
C LYS A 163 11.21 6.32 0.87
N ALA A 164 11.33 7.09 -0.21
CA ALA A 164 12.60 7.60 -0.73
C ALA A 164 13.10 8.83 0.02
N ALA A 165 12.24 9.75 0.45
CA ALA A 165 12.59 10.92 1.25
C ALA A 165 13.09 10.49 2.63
N THR A 166 12.38 9.54 3.25
CA THR A 166 12.81 8.89 4.51
C THR A 166 14.05 8.01 4.35
N ARG A 167 14.41 7.57 3.13
CA ARG A 167 15.70 6.94 2.81
C ARG A 167 16.79 7.96 2.48
N SER A 168 16.46 9.07 1.83
CA SER A 168 17.40 10.13 1.43
C SER A 168 17.84 10.96 2.63
N GLN A 169 16.97 11.11 3.64
CA GLN A 169 17.36 11.59 4.98
C GLN A 169 18.41 10.66 5.64
N ARG A 170 18.46 9.37 5.29
CA ARG A 170 19.53 8.43 5.71
C ARG A 170 20.82 8.59 4.91
N VAL A 171 20.77 9.31 3.79
CA VAL A 171 21.88 9.54 2.85
C VAL A 171 22.11 11.04 2.70
N SER A 172 22.20 11.79 3.80
CA SER A 172 22.78 13.12 3.73
C SER A 172 24.28 13.00 3.43
N LYS A 173 24.62 12.97 2.13
CA LYS A 173 25.88 13.44 1.51
C LYS A 173 25.93 13.06 0.04
N LYS A 174 25.15 13.79 -0.77
CA LYS A 174 25.51 14.33 -2.10
C LYS A 174 24.24 14.92 -2.70
N ALA A 175 24.11 16.24 -2.61
CA ALA A 175 23.06 16.99 -3.26
C ALA A 175 23.10 16.71 -4.77
N TYR A 176 22.00 16.20 -5.32
CA TYR A 176 21.76 16.27 -6.76
C TYR A 176 21.51 17.74 -7.09
N SER A 177 22.38 18.36 -7.91
CA SER A 177 22.22 19.77 -8.29
C SER A 177 21.08 19.94 -9.29
N VAL A 178 20.24 20.94 -9.04
CA VAL A 178 19.06 21.34 -9.82
C VAL A 178 19.43 22.02 -11.16
N THR A 179 20.73 22.17 -11.44
CA THR A 179 21.29 22.89 -12.60
C THR A 179 21.24 22.15 -13.95
N HIS A 180 20.61 20.97 -14.03
CA HIS A 180 20.49 20.17 -15.26
C HIS A 180 19.05 20.11 -15.82
N LEU A 181 18.16 20.97 -15.33
CA LEU A 181 16.75 20.97 -15.72
C LEU A 181 16.56 21.77 -17.00
N LYS A 182 16.29 21.06 -18.10
CA LYS A 182 15.65 21.61 -19.30
C LYS A 182 14.33 22.29 -18.90
N THR A 183 13.96 23.38 -19.57
CA THR A 183 12.65 24.01 -19.35
C THR A 183 11.52 23.05 -19.71
N SER A 184 10.31 23.33 -19.21
CA SER A 184 9.10 22.55 -19.54
C SER A 184 8.90 22.40 -21.06
N GLU A 185 9.16 23.48 -21.80
CA GLU A 185 9.07 23.49 -23.27
C GLU A 185 10.22 22.69 -23.91
N GLU A 186 11.44 22.77 -23.39
CA GLU A 186 12.58 21.98 -23.89
C GLU A 186 12.40 20.48 -23.65
N MET A 187 11.83 20.06 -22.52
CA MET A 187 11.55 18.64 -22.27
C MET A 187 10.47 18.08 -23.20
N LEU A 188 9.44 18.88 -23.48
CA LEU A 188 8.31 18.50 -24.31
C LEU A 188 8.59 18.61 -25.81
N SER A 189 9.48 19.53 -26.21
CA SER A 189 9.92 19.72 -27.60
C SER A 189 11.14 18.86 -27.98
N SER A 190 11.92 18.38 -27.00
CA SER A 190 13.11 17.61 -27.32
C SER A 190 12.78 16.23 -27.89
N GLU A 191 13.52 15.84 -28.91
CA GLU A 191 13.58 14.46 -29.40
C GLU A 191 14.16 13.49 -28.37
N THR A 192 14.73 13.96 -27.25
CA THR A 192 15.42 13.11 -26.27
C THR A 192 15.08 13.45 -24.82
N PHE A 193 14.53 12.46 -24.10
CA PHE A 193 14.21 12.57 -22.69
C PHE A 193 15.46 12.38 -21.83
N HIS A 194 15.73 13.33 -20.92
CA HIS A 194 16.76 13.13 -19.91
C HIS A 194 16.16 12.37 -18.71
N LYS A 195 16.33 11.04 -18.70
CA LYS A 195 15.72 10.10 -17.73
C LYS A 195 15.82 10.56 -16.27
N ASN A 196 16.99 11.07 -15.85
CA ASN A 196 17.20 11.50 -14.46
C ASN A 196 16.38 12.73 -14.08
N SER A 197 16.13 13.64 -15.03
CA SER A 197 15.38 14.88 -14.78
C SER A 197 13.87 14.60 -14.62
N ILE A 198 13.36 13.61 -15.35
CA ILE A 198 11.94 13.17 -15.28
C ILE A 198 11.66 12.37 -14.00
N VAL A 199 12.56 11.45 -13.64
CA VAL A 199 12.32 10.52 -12.51
C VAL A 199 12.36 11.21 -11.16
N THR A 200 13.21 12.23 -11.02
CA THR A 200 13.57 12.78 -9.71
C THR A 200 12.87 14.08 -9.36
N THR A 201 12.12 14.70 -10.30
CA THR A 201 11.48 15.99 -10.06
C THR A 201 9.95 15.93 -10.24
N PRO A 202 9.17 16.56 -9.35
CA PRO A 202 7.73 16.71 -9.52
C PRO A 202 7.34 17.34 -10.87
N GLN A 203 8.09 18.36 -11.31
CA GLN A 203 7.87 19.02 -12.61
C GLN A 203 8.06 18.04 -13.76
N GLY A 204 9.11 17.20 -13.72
CA GLY A 204 9.36 16.20 -14.74
C GLY A 204 8.28 15.13 -14.81
N LYS A 205 7.78 14.68 -13.65
CA LYS A 205 6.66 13.73 -13.55
C LYS A 205 5.34 14.32 -14.09
N SER A 206 5.02 15.56 -13.73
CA SER A 206 3.81 16.24 -14.21
C SER A 206 3.88 16.55 -15.72
N LEU A 207 5.01 17.04 -16.23
CA LEU A 207 5.14 17.30 -17.67
C LEU A 207 4.92 16.05 -18.51
N ILE A 208 5.44 14.91 -18.05
CA ILE A 208 5.29 13.66 -18.77
C ILE A 208 3.93 13.00 -18.58
N SER A 209 3.18 13.30 -17.51
CA SER A 209 1.75 12.93 -17.39
C SER A 209 0.89 13.69 -18.40
N THR A 210 1.26 14.92 -18.73
CA THR A 210 0.56 15.71 -19.76
C THR A 210 0.89 15.31 -21.20
N TYR A 211 2.03 14.63 -21.42
CA TYR A 211 2.60 14.46 -22.77
C TYR A 211 1.70 13.68 -23.70
N LEU A 212 1.11 12.57 -23.21
CA LEU A 212 0.22 11.75 -24.02
C LEU A 212 -1.02 12.55 -24.45
N ALA A 213 -1.67 13.23 -23.51
CA ALA A 213 -2.84 14.04 -23.80
C ALA A 213 -2.57 15.14 -24.83
N ARG A 214 -1.45 15.87 -24.71
CA ARG A 214 -1.04 16.91 -25.68
C ARG A 214 -0.76 16.37 -27.08
N ASN A 215 -0.37 15.10 -27.19
CA ASN A 215 0.08 14.50 -28.44
C ASN A 215 -0.85 13.37 -28.92
N ILE A 216 -2.07 13.27 -28.40
CA ILE A 216 -3.00 12.18 -28.72
C ILE A 216 -3.36 12.14 -30.21
N HIS A 217 -3.42 13.30 -30.88
CA HIS A 217 -3.58 13.43 -32.34
C HIS A 217 -2.49 12.74 -33.16
N LYS A 218 -1.33 12.44 -32.57
CA LYS A 218 -0.24 11.73 -33.25
C LYS A 218 -0.38 10.21 -33.18
N ILE A 219 -1.29 9.70 -32.35
CA ILE A 219 -1.55 8.26 -32.22
C ILE A 219 -2.45 7.83 -33.38
N LYS A 220 -2.06 6.75 -34.04
CA LYS A 220 -2.88 6.12 -35.08
C LYS A 220 -3.61 4.91 -34.51
N VAL A 221 -4.90 4.79 -34.79
CA VAL A 221 -5.71 3.63 -34.38
C VAL A 221 -6.15 2.85 -35.61
N GLN A 222 -6.27 1.53 -35.48
CA GLN A 222 -6.72 0.68 -36.59
C GLN A 222 -8.24 0.55 -36.64
N LYS A 223 -8.88 0.66 -35.47
CA LYS A 223 -10.33 0.62 -35.30
C LYS A 223 -10.77 1.87 -34.52
N PRO A 224 -11.97 2.40 -34.79
CA PRO A 224 -12.54 3.47 -33.99
C PRO A 224 -12.55 3.10 -32.52
N ILE A 225 -12.12 4.03 -31.67
CA ILE A 225 -12.05 3.85 -30.22
C ILE A 225 -12.11 5.21 -29.53
N THR A 226 -12.86 5.28 -28.44
CA THR A 226 -12.83 6.43 -27.54
C THR A 226 -11.71 6.22 -26.53
N ILE A 227 -10.75 7.12 -26.48
CA ILE A 227 -9.63 7.07 -25.54
C ILE A 227 -9.77 8.21 -24.55
N SER A 228 -10.04 7.86 -23.31
CA SER A 228 -10.04 8.76 -22.19
C SER A 228 -8.67 8.72 -21.52
N ILE A 229 -8.05 9.87 -21.28
CA ILE A 229 -6.73 9.94 -20.64
C ILE A 229 -6.86 10.73 -19.36
N ASP A 230 -6.49 10.05 -18.28
CA ASP A 230 -6.28 10.66 -16.99
C ASP A 230 -4.98 11.48 -16.99
N SER A 231 -4.99 12.63 -17.64
CA SER A 231 -3.83 13.53 -17.69
C SER A 231 -4.05 14.76 -16.82
N GLU A 232 -3.01 15.17 -16.09
CA GLU A 232 -2.92 16.53 -15.55
C GLU A 232 -2.60 17.51 -16.68
N LEU A 233 -3.50 17.76 -17.64
CA LEU A 233 -3.16 18.68 -18.73
C LEU A 233 -2.91 20.11 -18.18
N HIS A 234 -1.64 20.43 -17.93
CA HIS A 234 -1.20 21.79 -17.72
C HIS A 234 -1.46 22.57 -19.00
N MET A 235 -2.50 23.39 -19.06
CA MET A 235 -2.60 24.41 -20.10
C MET A 235 -1.56 25.50 -19.78
N SER A 236 -0.60 25.73 -20.67
CA SER A 236 0.47 26.72 -20.46
C SER A 236 -0.02 28.17 -20.31
N ASN A 237 -1.33 28.43 -20.42
CA ASN A 237 -1.93 29.75 -20.42
C ASN A 237 -2.98 29.91 -19.30
N CYS A 238 -2.58 29.88 -18.02
CA CYS A 238 -3.47 30.50 -17.01
C CYS A 238 -3.53 31.98 -17.32
N SER A 239 -4.72 32.48 -17.53
CA SER A 239 -5.03 33.91 -17.38
C SER A 239 -5.16 34.31 -15.90
N CYS A 240 -4.71 33.46 -14.98
CA CYS A 240 -4.75 33.70 -13.54
C CYS A 240 -3.74 34.80 -13.21
N PRO A 241 -4.19 35.94 -12.68
CA PRO A 241 -3.33 37.12 -12.49
C PRO A 241 -2.24 36.90 -11.42
N GLU A 242 -2.31 35.83 -10.64
CA GLU A 242 -1.35 35.51 -9.58
C GLU A 242 -0.37 34.40 -9.99
N HIS A 243 0.85 34.84 -10.28
CA HIS A 243 2.12 34.10 -10.37
C HIS A 243 2.32 33.01 -11.46
N PRO A 244 3.27 33.21 -12.40
CA PRO A 244 3.69 32.20 -13.39
C PRO A 244 4.57 31.06 -12.84
N LYS A 245 4.74 30.93 -11.51
CA LYS A 245 5.62 29.90 -10.90
C LYS A 245 4.89 28.80 -10.11
N CYS A 246 3.63 29.01 -9.70
CA CYS A 246 2.77 28.02 -9.07
C CYS A 246 1.33 28.57 -9.02
N CYS A 247 0.49 28.30 -10.02
CA CYS A 247 -0.94 28.56 -9.90
C CYS A 247 -1.58 27.37 -9.19
N CYS A 248 -2.23 27.61 -8.04
CA CYS A 248 -3.02 26.61 -7.31
C CYS A 248 -4.47 26.49 -7.83
N CYS A 249 -4.76 27.08 -8.98
CA CYS A 249 -6.09 27.04 -9.57
C CYS A 249 -6.48 25.59 -9.92
N PRO A 250 -7.70 25.14 -9.58
CA PRO A 250 -8.21 23.81 -9.93
C PRO A 250 -8.42 23.60 -11.45
N ARG A 251 -7.93 24.51 -12.29
CA ARG A 251 -8.05 24.53 -13.76
C ARG A 251 -7.06 23.60 -14.49
N TYR A 252 -6.20 22.86 -13.79
CA TYR A 252 -5.02 22.22 -14.40
C TYR A 252 -4.97 20.70 -14.48
N ALA A 253 -6.06 20.01 -14.16
CA ALA A 253 -6.13 18.57 -14.33
C ALA A 253 -7.51 18.14 -14.78
N HIS A 254 -7.91 18.58 -15.97
CA HIS A 254 -9.06 17.98 -16.62
C HIS A 254 -8.58 16.78 -17.45
N PRO A 255 -9.13 15.59 -17.23
CA PRO A 255 -8.91 14.48 -18.13
C PRO A 255 -9.44 14.86 -19.52
N ILE A 256 -8.83 14.29 -20.55
CA ILE A 256 -9.30 14.49 -21.92
C ILE A 256 -9.96 13.22 -22.43
N CYS A 257 -10.94 13.38 -23.31
CA CYS A 257 -11.51 12.31 -24.11
C CYS A 257 -11.15 12.56 -25.56
N ALA A 258 -10.59 11.57 -26.24
CA ALA A 258 -10.29 11.63 -27.65
C ALA A 258 -11.04 10.51 -28.37
N LYS A 259 -12.02 10.85 -29.20
CA LYS A 259 -12.65 9.89 -30.12
C LYS A 259 -11.72 9.72 -31.32
N MET A 260 -11.09 8.56 -31.39
CA MET A 260 -10.10 8.24 -32.41
C MET A 260 -10.75 7.51 -33.58
N TYR A 261 -10.36 7.87 -34.80
CA TYR A 261 -10.78 7.22 -36.05
C TYR A 261 -9.56 6.76 -36.84
N ALA A 262 -9.73 5.77 -37.73
CA ALA A 262 -8.60 5.23 -38.50
C ALA A 262 -8.00 6.24 -39.49
N ASP A 263 -8.85 7.03 -40.15
CA ASP A 263 -8.47 7.90 -41.27
C ASP A 263 -8.86 9.38 -41.04
N LYS A 264 -9.15 9.78 -39.80
CA LYS A 264 -9.53 11.16 -39.46
C LYS A 264 -8.77 11.64 -38.24
N GLU A 265 -8.55 12.96 -38.17
CA GLU A 265 -8.10 13.61 -36.95
C GLU A 265 -9.07 13.28 -35.80
N PRO A 266 -8.56 13.07 -34.58
CA PRO A 266 -9.42 12.75 -33.46
C PRO A 266 -10.26 13.95 -33.03
N ASP A 267 -11.47 13.65 -32.58
CA ASP A 267 -12.34 14.61 -31.92
C ASP A 267 -12.00 14.63 -30.43
N ILE A 268 -11.43 15.75 -29.94
CA ILE A 268 -10.89 15.87 -28.59
C ILE A 268 -11.81 16.77 -27.75
N ASP A 269 -12.39 16.16 -26.72
CA ASP A 269 -13.24 16.81 -25.73
C ASP A 269 -12.52 16.89 -24.38
N ILE A 270 -12.74 17.98 -23.63
CA ILE A 270 -12.30 18.08 -22.24
C ILE A 270 -13.39 17.48 -21.35
N LEU A 271 -13.01 16.52 -20.51
CA LEU A 271 -13.94 15.88 -19.59
C LEU A 271 -14.08 16.72 -18.32
N THR A 272 -15.22 17.39 -18.19
CA THR A 272 -15.52 18.29 -17.07
C THR A 272 -16.26 17.62 -15.92
N TYR A 273 -16.85 16.45 -16.16
CA TYR A 273 -17.65 15.72 -15.17
C TYR A 273 -16.85 14.72 -14.34
N ILE A 274 -15.62 14.42 -14.78
CA ILE A 274 -14.75 13.44 -14.12
C ILE A 274 -13.96 14.14 -13.04
N LYS A 275 -14.41 13.97 -11.79
CA LYS A 275 -13.81 14.65 -10.63
C LYS A 275 -12.73 13.76 -10.06
N GLN A 276 -11.52 13.98 -10.57
CA GLN A 276 -10.41 13.09 -10.26
C GLN A 276 -9.94 13.29 -8.83
N THR A 277 -10.11 12.24 -8.03
CA THR A 277 -9.55 12.12 -6.70
C THR A 277 -8.06 11.82 -6.82
N LYS A 278 -7.22 12.56 -6.09
CA LYS A 278 -5.77 12.31 -6.03
C LYS A 278 -5.55 10.89 -5.48
N GLY A 279 -4.58 10.13 -6.01
CA GLY A 279 -4.37 8.75 -5.55
C GLY A 279 -3.57 7.85 -6.49
N GLU A 280 -3.53 6.57 -6.14
CA GLU A 280 -2.89 5.50 -6.93
C GLU A 280 -3.66 5.25 -8.25
N ALA A 281 -2.97 4.73 -9.26
CA ALA A 281 -3.60 4.49 -10.57
C ALA A 281 -4.76 3.49 -10.48
N GLU A 282 -4.68 2.49 -9.60
CA GLU A 282 -5.77 1.54 -9.34
C GLU A 282 -7.02 2.16 -8.70
N MET A 283 -6.90 3.28 -7.99
CA MET A 283 -8.05 4.04 -7.48
C MET A 283 -8.73 4.79 -8.64
N SER A 284 -7.93 5.44 -9.49
CA SER A 284 -8.43 6.11 -10.70
C SER A 284 -9.21 5.13 -11.58
N GLN A 285 -8.73 3.89 -11.74
CA GLN A 285 -9.48 2.86 -12.49
C GLN A 285 -10.90 2.65 -11.94
N VAL A 286 -11.06 2.60 -10.62
CA VAL A 286 -12.39 2.47 -9.99
C VAL A 286 -13.22 3.72 -10.19
N ASP A 287 -12.64 4.92 -10.01
CA ASP A 287 -13.34 6.19 -10.23
C ASP A 287 -13.94 6.24 -11.64
N TRP A 288 -13.14 5.87 -12.64
CA TRP A 288 -13.58 5.76 -14.03
C TRP A 288 -14.72 4.75 -14.20
N LEU A 289 -14.62 3.57 -13.60
CA LEU A 289 -15.69 2.58 -13.67
C LEU A 289 -17.00 3.12 -13.09
N THR A 290 -16.94 3.72 -11.90
CA THR A 290 -18.13 4.25 -11.21
C THR A 290 -18.78 5.41 -11.96
N GLU A 291 -17.99 6.25 -12.65
CA GLU A 291 -18.54 7.33 -13.47
C GLU A 291 -19.11 6.84 -14.81
N TYR A 292 -18.54 5.77 -15.37
CA TYR A 292 -19.01 5.21 -16.63
C TYR A 292 -20.19 4.25 -16.50
N GLN A 293 -20.52 3.79 -15.29
CA GLN A 293 -21.49 2.74 -15.07
C GLN A 293 -22.86 3.02 -15.72
N ASP A 294 -23.31 4.28 -15.74
CA ASP A 294 -24.59 4.69 -16.32
C ASP A 294 -24.61 4.67 -17.87
N ARG A 295 -23.45 4.55 -18.50
CA ARG A 295 -23.30 4.46 -19.97
C ARG A 295 -23.18 3.02 -20.45
N LEU A 296 -23.04 2.07 -19.54
CA LEU A 296 -22.95 0.66 -19.88
C LEU A 296 -24.32 0.14 -20.30
N LEU A 297 -24.37 -0.52 -21.44
CA LEU A 297 -25.54 -1.31 -21.82
C LEU A 297 -25.61 -2.56 -20.94
N ASP A 298 -26.81 -3.01 -20.60
CA ASP A 298 -27.00 -4.24 -19.82
C ASP A 298 -26.29 -5.43 -20.50
N GLY A 299 -25.59 -6.23 -19.69
CA GLY A 299 -24.83 -7.40 -20.16
C GLY A 299 -23.44 -7.08 -20.71
N ASN A 300 -23.08 -5.82 -20.95
CA ASN A 300 -21.70 -5.44 -21.26
C ASN A 300 -20.80 -5.63 -20.03
N ALA A 301 -19.55 -6.00 -20.28
CA ALA A 301 -18.52 -6.08 -19.24
C ALA A 301 -17.53 -4.91 -19.31
N CYS A 302 -17.00 -4.57 -18.14
CA CYS A 302 -15.87 -3.69 -17.95
C CYS A 302 -14.63 -4.49 -17.54
N VAL A 303 -13.46 -4.04 -17.99
CA VAL A 303 -12.19 -4.69 -17.67
C VAL A 303 -11.18 -3.66 -17.17
N SER A 304 -10.64 -3.87 -15.97
CA SER A 304 -9.49 -3.11 -15.45
C SER A 304 -8.21 -3.89 -15.65
N ILE A 305 -7.31 -3.39 -16.49
CA ILE A 305 -6.01 -4.00 -16.77
C ILE A 305 -4.96 -3.34 -15.87
N VAL A 306 -4.38 -4.12 -14.97
CA VAL A 306 -3.42 -3.69 -13.95
C VAL A 306 -2.03 -4.17 -14.40
N THR A 307 -1.21 -3.25 -14.91
CA THR A 307 0.07 -3.58 -15.55
C THR A 307 1.18 -3.88 -14.54
N SER A 308 1.05 -3.38 -13.31
CA SER A 308 1.93 -3.72 -12.19
C SER A 308 1.79 -5.18 -11.74
N GLY A 309 0.63 -5.76 -12.01
CA GLY A 309 0.23 -7.06 -11.48
C GLY A 309 -0.07 -7.05 -9.99
N ASP A 310 -0.28 -5.87 -9.38
CA ASP A 310 -0.55 -5.75 -7.96
C ASP A 310 -1.96 -6.23 -7.59
N ILE A 311 -2.06 -6.94 -6.48
CA ILE A 311 -3.32 -7.55 -6.02
C ILE A 311 -4.19 -6.53 -5.28
N ASP A 312 -3.58 -5.46 -4.77
CA ASP A 312 -4.29 -4.37 -4.08
C ASP A 312 -5.38 -3.77 -4.99
N ALA A 313 -5.15 -3.73 -6.30
CA ALA A 313 -6.16 -3.34 -7.28
C ALA A 313 -7.44 -4.20 -7.21
N VAL A 314 -7.32 -5.53 -7.07
CA VAL A 314 -8.51 -6.41 -6.94
C VAL A 314 -9.26 -6.09 -5.65
N VAL A 315 -8.53 -5.86 -4.56
CA VAL A 315 -9.12 -5.52 -3.25
C VAL A 315 -9.84 -4.17 -3.28
N ILE A 316 -9.26 -3.16 -3.93
CA ILE A 316 -9.88 -1.85 -4.11
C ILE A 316 -11.15 -1.96 -4.97
N HIS A 317 -11.12 -2.74 -6.06
CA HIS A 317 -12.31 -3.00 -6.87
C HIS A 317 -13.40 -3.74 -6.07
N MET A 318 -13.03 -4.76 -5.29
CA MET A 318 -14.00 -5.46 -4.42
C MET A 318 -14.68 -4.48 -3.45
N PHE A 319 -13.90 -3.59 -2.82
CA PHE A 319 -14.44 -2.61 -1.88
C PHE A 319 -15.43 -1.67 -2.56
N ALA A 320 -15.03 -1.02 -3.65
CA ALA A 320 -15.85 0.00 -4.30
C ALA A 320 -17.09 -0.59 -4.97
N LEU A 321 -16.94 -1.73 -5.66
CA LEU A 321 -18.05 -2.35 -6.39
C LEU A 321 -19.12 -2.93 -5.45
N SER A 322 -18.72 -3.41 -4.26
CA SER A 322 -19.68 -3.89 -3.26
C SER A 322 -20.70 -2.82 -2.87
N HIS A 323 -20.25 -1.57 -2.79
CA HIS A 323 -21.07 -0.44 -2.36
C HIS A 323 -21.75 0.30 -3.52
N GLY A 324 -20.98 0.66 -4.54
CA GLY A 324 -21.40 1.64 -5.55
C GLY A 324 -21.85 1.06 -6.88
N TRP A 325 -21.61 -0.23 -7.15
CA TRP A 325 -21.90 -0.78 -8.48
C TRP A 325 -23.40 -1.04 -8.68
N PRO A 326 -23.96 -0.74 -9.87
CA PRO A 326 -25.39 -0.81 -10.09
C PRO A 326 -25.90 -2.25 -10.02
N ARG A 327 -27.06 -2.41 -9.38
CA ARG A 327 -27.74 -3.70 -9.26
C ARG A 327 -29.11 -3.67 -9.92
N THR A 328 -29.54 -4.82 -10.40
CA THR A 328 -30.91 -5.10 -10.83
C THR A 328 -31.84 -5.19 -9.62
N SER A 329 -33.16 -5.23 -9.87
CA SER A 329 -34.17 -5.32 -8.82
C SER A 329 -34.10 -6.64 -8.02
N ASP A 330 -33.54 -7.71 -8.58
CA ASP A 330 -33.27 -8.97 -7.88
C ASP A 330 -31.93 -8.96 -7.11
N GLY A 331 -31.22 -7.83 -7.09
CA GLY A 331 -30.00 -7.63 -6.30
C GLY A 331 -28.70 -8.08 -6.98
N LYS A 332 -28.76 -8.55 -8.23
CA LYS A 332 -27.57 -8.93 -9.01
C LYS A 332 -26.89 -7.70 -9.59
N PHE A 333 -25.58 -7.77 -9.83
CA PHE A 333 -24.88 -6.71 -10.54
C PHE A 333 -25.35 -6.63 -11.99
N LYS A 334 -25.66 -5.42 -12.48
CA LYS A 334 -26.14 -5.22 -13.87
C LYS A 334 -25.09 -5.56 -14.91
N ASN A 335 -23.84 -5.23 -14.61
CA ASN A 335 -22.71 -5.36 -15.51
C ASN A 335 -21.57 -6.11 -14.82
N SER A 336 -20.88 -6.95 -15.57
CA SER A 336 -19.70 -7.66 -15.08
C SER A 336 -18.48 -6.75 -15.01
N VAL A 337 -17.68 -6.90 -13.96
CA VAL A 337 -16.38 -6.22 -13.86
C VAL A 337 -15.28 -7.26 -13.68
N PHE A 338 -14.28 -7.20 -14.56
CA PHE A 338 -13.10 -8.04 -14.50
C PHE A 338 -11.87 -7.20 -14.13
N VAL A 339 -11.00 -7.75 -13.30
CA VAL A 339 -9.66 -7.19 -13.04
C VAL A 339 -8.61 -8.16 -13.57
N ILE A 340 -7.76 -7.67 -14.48
CA ILE A 340 -6.70 -8.45 -15.12
C ILE A 340 -5.35 -7.95 -14.61
N LEU A 341 -4.69 -8.77 -13.81
CA LEU A 341 -3.33 -8.52 -13.34
C LEU A 341 -2.34 -9.08 -14.37
N GLN A 342 -1.59 -8.19 -15.03
CA GLN A 342 -0.52 -8.61 -15.93
C GLN A 342 0.70 -9.04 -15.12
N LYS A 343 1.14 -10.28 -15.30
CA LYS A 343 2.31 -10.86 -14.65
C LYS A 343 3.50 -10.88 -15.59
N PRO A 344 4.74 -11.00 -15.06
CA PRO A 344 5.91 -11.23 -15.88
C PRO A 344 5.74 -12.41 -16.84
N VAL A 345 6.48 -12.42 -17.94
CA VAL A 345 6.45 -13.49 -18.95
C VAL A 345 5.12 -13.58 -19.72
N GLY A 346 4.29 -12.53 -19.67
CA GLY A 346 3.04 -12.46 -20.43
C GLY A 346 1.95 -13.39 -19.88
N LEU A 347 1.98 -13.65 -18.58
CA LEU A 347 0.91 -14.36 -17.87
C LEU A 347 -0.12 -13.37 -17.34
N TYR A 348 -1.34 -13.85 -17.13
CA TYR A 348 -2.49 -13.09 -16.65
C TYR A 348 -3.13 -13.81 -15.47
N ASP A 349 -3.37 -13.09 -14.37
CA ASP A 349 -4.36 -13.49 -13.37
C ASP A 349 -5.62 -12.65 -13.62
N THR A 350 -6.77 -13.28 -13.87
CA THR A 350 -8.04 -12.60 -14.14
C THR A 350 -9.04 -12.91 -13.03
N TYR A 351 -9.68 -11.88 -12.49
CA TYR A 351 -10.66 -11.96 -11.40
C TYR A 351 -11.99 -11.37 -11.89
N HIS A 352 -13.06 -12.15 -11.83
CA HIS A 352 -14.41 -11.69 -12.12
C HIS A 352 -15.04 -11.15 -10.84
N VAL A 353 -14.80 -9.86 -10.56
CA VAL A 353 -15.01 -9.28 -9.24
C VAL A 353 -16.49 -9.28 -8.84
N THR A 354 -17.40 -9.02 -9.77
CA THR A 354 -18.85 -9.02 -9.48
C THR A 354 -19.38 -10.40 -9.09
N ASP A 355 -18.90 -11.47 -9.74
CA ASP A 355 -19.35 -12.83 -9.42
C ASP A 355 -18.65 -13.37 -8.18
N ILE A 356 -17.39 -12.97 -7.95
CA ILE A 356 -16.72 -13.18 -6.66
C ILE A 356 -17.56 -12.55 -5.54
N LEU A 357 -17.94 -11.29 -5.67
CA LEU A 357 -18.76 -10.59 -4.68
C LEU A 357 -20.10 -11.31 -4.46
N THR A 358 -20.78 -11.71 -5.54
CA THR A 358 -22.05 -12.46 -5.48
C THR A 358 -21.88 -13.76 -4.69
N ALA A 359 -20.85 -14.57 -5.00
CA ALA A 359 -20.58 -15.82 -4.30
C ALA A 359 -20.28 -15.62 -2.80
N LEU A 360 -19.54 -14.56 -2.46
CA LEU A 360 -19.27 -14.22 -1.05
C LEU A 360 -20.57 -13.77 -0.35
N GLU A 361 -21.36 -12.89 -0.96
CA GLU A 361 -22.63 -12.39 -0.41
C GLU A 361 -23.61 -13.53 -0.13
N GLU A 362 -23.73 -14.48 -1.06
CA GLU A 362 -24.57 -15.68 -0.91
C GLU A 362 -24.09 -16.59 0.23
N LYS A 363 -22.78 -16.84 0.32
CA LYS A 363 -22.19 -17.74 1.33
C LYS A 363 -22.44 -17.24 2.76
N TRP A 364 -22.24 -15.95 3.00
CA TRP A 364 -22.32 -15.37 4.34
C TRP A 364 -23.61 -14.62 4.62
N ASN A 365 -24.51 -14.49 3.62
CA ASN A 365 -25.76 -13.73 3.70
C ASN A 365 -25.54 -12.30 4.23
N ASP A 366 -24.52 -11.64 3.70
CA ASP A 366 -24.09 -10.29 4.12
C ASP A 366 -23.69 -9.48 2.89
N LYS A 367 -24.50 -8.48 2.54
CA LYS A 367 -24.27 -7.61 1.37
C LYS A 367 -22.99 -6.78 1.47
N ASN A 368 -22.45 -6.58 2.67
CA ASN A 368 -21.24 -5.79 2.90
C ASN A 368 -19.99 -6.67 3.02
N ILE A 369 -20.09 -8.00 2.85
CA ILE A 369 -18.98 -8.93 3.06
C ILE A 369 -17.79 -8.63 2.14
N GLY A 370 -18.02 -8.19 0.91
CA GLY A 370 -16.97 -7.80 -0.03
C GLY A 370 -16.13 -6.64 0.49
N MET A 371 -16.77 -5.58 1.01
CA MET A 371 -16.08 -4.45 1.66
C MET A 371 -15.32 -4.90 2.90
N LYS A 372 -15.98 -5.67 3.77
CA LYS A 372 -15.37 -6.17 5.02
C LYS A 372 -14.12 -6.99 4.72
N LEU A 373 -14.19 -7.92 3.75
CA LEU A 373 -13.06 -8.73 3.33
C LEU A 373 -11.93 -7.89 2.72
N ALA A 374 -12.26 -6.89 1.90
CA ALA A 374 -11.26 -5.99 1.35
C ALA A 374 -10.48 -5.25 2.45
N LEU A 375 -11.18 -4.73 3.46
CA LEU A 375 -10.56 -4.07 4.62
C LEU A 375 -9.71 -5.06 5.44
N VAL A 376 -10.22 -6.25 5.72
CA VAL A 376 -9.51 -7.29 6.51
C VAL A 376 -8.24 -7.78 5.80
N LEU A 377 -8.30 -7.98 4.48
CA LEU A 377 -7.12 -8.31 3.66
C LEU A 377 -6.05 -7.22 3.78
N SER A 378 -6.48 -5.95 3.74
CA SER A 378 -5.60 -4.80 3.90
C SER A 378 -5.00 -4.67 5.31
N MET A 379 -5.78 -5.00 6.36
CA MET A 379 -5.32 -5.00 7.76
C MET A 379 -4.23 -6.02 8.04
N ALA A 380 -4.18 -7.13 7.29
CA ALA A 380 -3.10 -8.11 7.38
C ALA A 380 -1.76 -7.59 6.81
N GLY A 381 -1.78 -6.41 6.19
CA GLY A 381 -0.62 -5.65 5.73
C GLY A 381 -0.73 -5.30 4.26
N ASN A 382 -0.71 -4.00 3.98
CA ASN A 382 -0.68 -3.42 2.63
C ASN A 382 0.44 -2.36 2.57
N ASP A 383 0.37 -1.40 1.66
CA ASP A 383 1.37 -0.34 1.55
C ASP A 383 1.21 0.82 2.55
N PHE A 384 0.02 0.96 3.15
CA PHE A 384 -0.30 1.94 4.20
C PHE A 384 -0.18 1.36 5.62
N LEU A 385 -0.52 0.08 5.79
CA LEU A 385 -0.56 -0.60 7.08
C LEU A 385 0.62 -1.57 7.25
N PRO A 386 1.31 -1.54 8.41
CA PRO A 386 2.32 -2.53 8.73
C PRO A 386 1.70 -3.94 8.81
N LYS A 387 2.42 -4.93 8.27
CA LYS A 387 2.04 -6.34 8.43
C LYS A 387 2.22 -6.78 9.87
N LEU A 388 1.20 -7.39 10.48
CA LEU A 388 1.30 -8.00 11.80
C LEU A 388 2.37 -9.11 11.80
N HIS A 389 3.26 -9.08 12.80
CA HIS A 389 4.38 -10.01 12.88
C HIS A 389 3.90 -11.45 13.08
N GLY A 390 4.39 -12.39 12.27
CA GLY A 390 4.00 -13.80 12.33
C GLY A 390 2.55 -14.11 11.87
N ILE A 391 1.77 -13.09 11.48
CA ILE A 391 0.39 -13.28 11.02
C ILE A 391 0.35 -13.21 9.48
N SER A 392 -0.34 -14.17 8.86
CA SER A 392 -0.58 -14.21 7.41
C SER A 392 -1.93 -13.61 7.05
N HIS A 393 -2.08 -13.10 5.82
CA HIS A 393 -3.38 -12.69 5.27
C HIS A 393 -4.44 -13.78 5.39
N THR A 394 -4.07 -15.03 5.09
CA THR A 394 -4.97 -16.19 5.22
C THR A 394 -5.46 -16.35 6.65
N LYS A 395 -4.57 -16.31 7.65
CA LYS A 395 -4.97 -16.40 9.07
C LYS A 395 -5.90 -15.24 9.45
N THR A 396 -5.60 -14.02 8.99
CA THR A 396 -6.44 -12.85 9.26
C THR A 396 -7.86 -13.02 8.74
N VAL A 397 -8.00 -13.46 7.50
CA VAL A 397 -9.31 -13.69 6.88
C VAL A 397 -10.04 -14.89 7.50
N GLU A 398 -9.34 -16.00 7.76
CA GLU A 398 -9.91 -17.18 8.42
C GLU A 398 -10.49 -16.82 9.79
N VAL A 399 -9.72 -16.12 10.63
CA VAL A 399 -10.19 -15.68 11.95
C VAL A 399 -11.39 -14.76 11.80
N PHE A 400 -11.30 -13.73 10.95
CA PHE A 400 -12.43 -12.83 10.72
C PHE A 400 -13.69 -13.59 10.30
N LEU A 401 -13.59 -14.52 9.35
CA LEU A 401 -14.72 -15.27 8.83
C LEU A 401 -15.26 -16.33 9.79
N GLN A 402 -14.40 -16.92 10.63
CA GLN A 402 -14.77 -17.97 11.58
C GLN A 402 -15.66 -17.44 12.71
N TYR A 403 -15.44 -16.21 13.19
CA TYR A 403 -16.13 -15.66 14.36
C TYR A 403 -17.23 -14.66 13.97
N PRO A 404 -18.52 -14.98 14.17
CA PRO A 404 -19.63 -14.13 13.74
C PRO A 404 -19.60 -12.71 14.31
N HIS A 405 -19.20 -12.53 15.58
CA HIS A 405 -19.14 -11.22 16.21
C HIS A 405 -18.10 -10.29 15.56
N LEU A 406 -16.96 -10.84 15.10
CA LEU A 406 -15.98 -10.07 14.32
C LEU A 406 -16.61 -9.64 12.98
N ARG A 407 -17.30 -10.54 12.28
CA ARG A 407 -17.96 -10.20 11.01
C ARG A 407 -19.06 -9.17 11.14
N SER A 408 -19.86 -9.25 12.21
CA SER A 408 -21.01 -8.36 12.40
C SER A 408 -20.66 -7.00 12.97
N SER A 409 -19.58 -6.92 13.76
CA SER A 409 -19.36 -5.76 14.66
C SER A 409 -17.98 -5.12 14.54
N LEU A 410 -17.06 -5.67 13.74
CA LEU A 410 -15.75 -5.03 13.52
C LEU A 410 -15.90 -3.71 12.77
N PHE A 411 -16.85 -3.63 11.85
CA PHE A 411 -17.14 -2.44 11.06
C PHE A 411 -18.63 -2.11 11.14
N ASP A 412 -18.92 -0.88 11.53
CA ASP A 412 -20.27 -0.31 11.51
C ASP A 412 -20.45 0.41 10.17
N PHE A 413 -21.46 -0.01 9.41
CA PHE A 413 -21.81 0.56 8.12
C PHE A 413 -23.07 1.42 8.28
N GLU A 414 -22.97 2.71 8.01
CA GLU A 414 -24.08 3.64 8.00
C GLU A 414 -24.32 4.15 6.58
N HIS A 415 -25.58 4.07 6.13
CA HIS A 415 -26.01 4.52 4.80
C HIS A 415 -26.94 5.74 4.95
N PRO A 416 -26.39 6.96 5.14
CA PRO A 416 -27.21 8.17 5.26
C PRO A 416 -27.99 8.50 3.99
N SER A 417 -27.54 8.01 2.83
CA SER A 417 -28.26 8.12 1.56
C SER A 417 -27.91 6.95 0.63
N ASP A 418 -28.64 6.80 -0.48
CA ASP A 418 -28.41 5.74 -1.47
C ASP A 418 -27.00 5.78 -2.08
N CYS A 419 -26.36 6.96 -2.11
CA CYS A 419 -25.06 7.17 -2.75
C CYS A 419 -23.92 7.45 -1.76
N THR A 420 -24.15 7.33 -0.45
CA THR A 420 -23.13 7.63 0.55
C THR A 420 -23.10 6.55 1.60
N ILE A 421 -21.90 6.05 1.87
CA ILE A 421 -21.62 5.16 2.99
C ILE A 421 -20.59 5.78 3.92
N HIS A 422 -20.84 5.62 5.22
CA HIS A 422 -19.86 5.81 6.28
C HIS A 422 -19.51 4.44 6.86
N VAL A 423 -18.22 4.23 7.08
CA VAL A 423 -17.72 2.98 7.65
C VAL A 423 -16.84 3.33 8.84
N LYS A 424 -17.20 2.81 10.01
CA LYS A 424 -16.48 3.04 11.25
C LYS A 424 -15.91 1.72 11.77
N LEU A 425 -14.62 1.70 12.06
CA LEU A 425 -13.98 0.59 12.76
C LEU A 425 -14.34 0.64 14.25
N ASN A 426 -14.79 -0.49 14.79
CA ASN A 426 -14.94 -0.66 16.23
C ASN A 426 -13.58 -1.03 16.87
N PRO A 427 -12.97 -0.16 17.70
CA PRO A 427 -11.64 -0.40 18.25
C PRO A 427 -11.59 -1.56 19.26
N ASP A 428 -12.70 -1.84 19.95
CA ASP A 428 -12.77 -2.92 20.93
C ASP A 428 -12.81 -4.27 20.19
N ILE A 429 -13.66 -4.39 19.18
CA ILE A 429 -13.73 -5.58 18.32
C ILE A 429 -12.44 -5.77 17.52
N TYR A 430 -11.77 -4.69 17.12
CA TYR A 430 -10.44 -4.78 16.50
C TYR A 430 -9.40 -5.34 17.48
N THR A 431 -9.44 -4.92 18.75
CA THR A 431 -8.58 -5.46 19.81
C THR A 431 -8.84 -6.95 20.02
N GLU A 432 -10.11 -7.37 19.99
CA GLU A 432 -10.47 -8.78 19.99
C GLU A 432 -9.91 -9.51 18.77
N LEU A 433 -10.08 -9.00 17.56
CA LEU A 433 -9.47 -9.60 16.35
C LEU A 433 -7.97 -9.85 16.56
N ILE A 434 -7.21 -8.87 17.07
CA ILE A 434 -5.79 -9.06 17.35
C ILE A 434 -5.57 -10.18 18.39
N LYS A 435 -6.40 -10.26 19.44
CA LYS A 435 -6.37 -11.37 20.41
C LYS A 435 -6.53 -12.73 19.73
N TYR A 436 -7.54 -12.90 18.88
CA TYR A 436 -7.75 -14.15 18.14
C TYR A 436 -6.59 -14.47 17.19
N LEU A 437 -5.99 -13.46 16.56
CA LEU A 437 -4.86 -13.65 15.65
C LEU A 437 -3.61 -14.14 16.37
N TYR A 438 -3.35 -13.72 17.61
CA TYR A 438 -2.18 -14.16 18.37
C TYR A 438 -2.45 -15.36 19.27
N CYS A 439 -3.72 -15.73 19.47
CA CYS A 439 -4.07 -16.97 20.17
C CYS A 439 -3.50 -18.20 19.43
N ALA A 440 -2.94 -19.13 20.21
CA ALA A 440 -2.41 -20.38 19.68
C ALA A 440 -3.55 -21.27 19.18
N LYS A 441 -3.40 -21.92 18.03
CA LYS A 441 -4.45 -22.73 17.37
C LYS A 441 -5.11 -23.81 18.25
N LYS A 442 -4.44 -24.25 19.32
CA LYS A 442 -4.93 -25.28 20.26
C LYS A 442 -5.75 -24.70 21.43
N LEU A 443 -5.77 -23.38 21.57
CA LEU A 443 -6.45 -22.66 22.64
C LEU A 443 -7.70 -21.98 22.06
N ASN A 444 -8.75 -21.89 22.87
CA ASN A 444 -9.88 -21.04 22.56
C ASN A 444 -9.57 -19.62 23.05
N ALA A 445 -9.61 -18.63 22.16
CA ALA A 445 -9.30 -17.24 22.53
C ALA A 445 -10.37 -16.60 23.46
N ASP A 446 -11.56 -17.19 23.52
CA ASP A 446 -12.64 -16.75 24.43
C ASP A 446 -12.29 -17.00 25.90
N ASP A 447 -11.46 -18.02 26.17
CA ASP A 447 -11.08 -18.43 27.53
C ASP A 447 -9.99 -17.53 28.14
N PHE A 448 -9.46 -16.57 27.37
CA PHE A 448 -8.35 -15.72 27.78
C PHE A 448 -8.68 -14.25 27.55
N SER A 449 -8.24 -13.43 28.49
CA SER A 449 -8.15 -11.99 28.33
C SER A 449 -7.08 -11.61 27.31
N PHE A 450 -7.17 -10.37 26.82
CA PHE A 450 -6.14 -9.79 25.96
C PHE A 450 -4.75 -9.87 26.62
N ASP A 451 -4.66 -9.49 27.90
CA ASP A 451 -3.41 -9.46 28.64
C ASP A 451 -2.81 -10.85 28.81
N GLU A 452 -3.62 -11.88 29.05
CA GLU A 452 -3.14 -13.26 29.14
C GLU A 452 -2.55 -13.73 27.82
N ILE A 453 -3.24 -13.51 26.69
CA ILE A 453 -2.69 -13.84 25.37
C ILE A 453 -1.43 -13.02 25.08
N HIS A 454 -1.42 -11.73 25.42
CA HIS A 454 -0.25 -10.87 25.25
C HIS A 454 0.94 -11.39 26.07
N GLN A 455 0.76 -11.78 27.33
CA GLN A 455 1.81 -12.37 28.16
C GLN A 455 2.31 -13.71 27.62
N MET A 456 1.40 -14.56 27.11
CA MET A 456 1.78 -15.83 26.45
C MET A 456 2.57 -15.61 25.14
N SER A 457 2.38 -14.45 24.52
CA SER A 457 3.07 -14.05 23.30
C SER A 457 4.46 -13.44 23.57
N ILE A 458 4.67 -12.87 24.77
CA ILE A 458 5.94 -12.25 25.18
C ILE A 458 6.93 -13.31 25.72
N LEU A 459 8.21 -13.17 25.36
CA LEU A 459 9.32 -14.01 25.85
C LEU A 459 9.34 -14.13 27.39
N PRO A 460 9.51 -15.35 27.96
CA PRO A 460 9.86 -15.47 29.37
C PRO A 460 11.28 -14.94 29.62
N VAL A 461 11.45 -14.22 30.74
CA VAL A 461 12.68 -13.52 31.18
C VAL A 461 13.92 -14.43 31.27
N ASN A 462 13.72 -15.75 31.27
CA ASN A 462 14.76 -16.77 31.50
C ASN A 462 15.22 -17.52 30.24
N ALA A 463 14.74 -17.17 29.04
CA ALA A 463 15.22 -17.80 27.80
C ALA A 463 16.73 -17.52 27.60
N ARG A 464 17.54 -18.60 27.55
CA ARG A 464 19.01 -18.51 27.53
C ARG A 464 19.59 -18.22 26.14
N SER A 465 18.86 -18.51 25.07
CA SER A 465 19.22 -18.15 23.70
C SER A 465 17.97 -18.01 22.81
N LEU A 466 18.10 -17.32 21.66
CA LEU A 466 17.07 -17.28 20.61
C LEU A 466 16.89 -18.64 19.91
N GLU A 467 17.87 -19.54 20.01
CA GLU A 467 17.89 -20.86 19.37
C GLU A 467 17.12 -21.91 20.19
N ASP A 468 17.00 -21.73 21.50
CA ASP A 468 16.20 -22.57 22.40
C ASP A 468 14.68 -22.32 22.25
N TYR A 469 14.28 -21.32 21.47
CA TYR A 469 12.88 -20.93 21.29
C TYR A 469 12.41 -21.17 19.86
N ARG A 470 11.45 -22.08 19.69
CA ARG A 470 10.82 -22.35 18.39
C ARG A 470 9.86 -21.26 17.91
N ASN A 471 9.65 -20.17 18.66
CA ASN A 471 8.66 -19.17 18.25
C ASN A 471 8.98 -17.70 18.59
N PRO A 472 10.05 -17.11 18.03
CA PRO A 472 10.25 -15.66 18.01
C PRO A 472 9.22 -14.90 17.12
N GLN A 473 8.14 -15.56 16.67
CA GLN A 473 7.16 -15.03 15.71
C GLN A 473 5.90 -14.42 16.35
N LEU A 474 5.82 -14.26 17.68
CA LEU A 474 4.58 -13.90 18.37
C LEU A 474 4.70 -12.66 19.25
N TRP A 475 5.35 -11.57 18.83
CA TRP A 475 5.20 -10.34 19.61
C TRP A 475 3.84 -9.69 19.31
N MET A 476 2.85 -9.98 20.14
CA MET A 476 1.57 -9.28 20.12
C MET A 476 1.81 -7.83 20.59
N PRO A 477 1.35 -6.79 19.87
CA PRO A 477 1.49 -5.41 20.32
C PRO A 477 0.72 -5.14 21.62
N PRO A 478 1.19 -4.22 22.50
CA PRO A 478 0.40 -3.80 23.65
C PRO A 478 -0.84 -3.02 23.23
N ILE A 479 -1.85 -2.96 24.10
CA ILE A 479 -3.17 -2.36 23.79
C ILE A 479 -3.07 -0.91 23.26
N SER A 480 -2.21 -0.08 23.85
CA SER A 480 -1.98 1.30 23.41
C SER A 480 -1.42 1.41 21.99
N THR A 481 -0.72 0.38 21.51
CA THR A 481 -0.27 0.30 20.11
C THR A 481 -1.42 -0.11 19.21
N ILE A 482 -2.28 -1.02 19.65
CA ILE A 482 -3.47 -1.47 18.91
C ILE A 482 -4.46 -0.31 18.73
N GLU A 483 -4.68 0.51 19.76
CA GLU A 483 -5.48 1.74 19.67
C GLU A 483 -4.94 2.74 18.62
N LYS A 484 -3.62 2.81 18.45
CA LYS A 484 -3.02 3.63 17.37
C LYS A 484 -3.21 2.97 16.01
N MET A 485 -3.06 1.64 15.95
CA MET A 485 -3.29 0.88 14.73
C MET A 485 -4.74 0.97 14.26
N SER A 486 -5.72 0.97 15.16
CA SER A 486 -7.14 1.11 14.83
C SER A 486 -7.43 2.45 14.14
N LYS A 487 -6.80 3.54 14.61
CA LYS A 487 -6.86 4.85 13.95
C LYS A 487 -6.27 4.81 12.54
N ASN A 488 -5.14 4.13 12.34
CA ASN A 488 -4.55 3.98 11.01
C ASN A 488 -5.43 3.13 10.08
N VAL A 489 -6.10 2.11 10.62
CA VAL A 489 -7.08 1.31 9.86
C VAL A 489 -8.29 2.18 9.50
N GLN A 490 -8.81 3.00 10.40
CA GLN A 490 -9.86 3.97 10.07
C GLN A 490 -9.43 4.93 8.96
N CYS A 491 -8.21 5.46 9.03
CA CYS A 491 -7.63 6.29 7.99
C CYS A 491 -7.57 5.58 6.62
N LEU A 492 -7.27 4.28 6.60
CA LEU A 492 -7.32 3.48 5.36
C LEU A 492 -8.76 3.31 4.86
N ILE A 493 -9.72 3.06 5.76
CA ILE A 493 -11.14 2.99 5.42
C ILE A 493 -11.57 4.29 4.75
N ASP A 494 -11.24 5.43 5.36
CA ASP A 494 -11.58 6.75 4.83
C ASP A 494 -10.95 6.99 3.45
N TYR A 495 -9.73 6.49 3.21
CA TYR A 495 -9.09 6.52 1.90
C TYR A 495 -9.82 5.64 0.87
N TYR A 496 -10.19 4.41 1.22
CA TYR A 496 -10.94 3.54 0.31
C TYR A 496 -12.33 4.10 0.00
N LEU A 497 -12.94 4.79 0.97
CA LEU A 497 -14.21 5.48 0.76
C LEU A 497 -14.13 6.62 -0.24
N THR A 498 -12.94 7.14 -0.59
CA THR A 498 -12.81 8.10 -1.68
C THR A 498 -12.83 7.44 -3.06
N ALA A 499 -12.64 6.13 -3.16
CA ALA A 499 -12.75 5.41 -4.43
C ALA A 499 -14.21 5.45 -4.91
N GLY A 500 -14.44 6.06 -6.06
CA GLY A 500 -15.77 6.20 -6.67
C GLY A 500 -16.70 7.19 -5.96
N ASP A 501 -16.22 8.00 -5.02
CA ASP A 501 -17.00 9.04 -4.34
C ASP A 501 -16.31 10.39 -4.40
N HIS A 502 -16.62 11.14 -5.46
CA HIS A 502 -16.05 12.46 -5.73
C HIS A 502 -16.45 13.54 -4.72
N SER A 503 -17.43 13.28 -3.86
CA SER A 503 -17.83 14.22 -2.81
C SER A 503 -16.86 14.19 -1.63
N LYS A 504 -16.13 13.08 -1.45
CA LYS A 504 -15.20 12.90 -0.35
C LYS A 504 -13.85 13.51 -0.66
N GLN A 505 -13.35 14.29 0.29
CA GLN A 505 -11.97 14.77 0.24
C GLN A 505 -11.02 13.64 0.61
N MET A 506 -9.84 13.63 0.01
CA MET A 506 -8.77 12.76 0.47
C MET A 506 -8.53 13.01 1.97
N PRO A 507 -8.34 11.94 2.77
CA PRO A 507 -8.00 12.11 4.18
C PRO A 507 -6.78 13.01 4.38
N ASN A 508 -6.82 13.86 5.40
CA ASN A 508 -5.78 14.86 5.68
C ASN A 508 -4.37 14.29 5.85
N PHE A 509 -4.20 13.00 6.18
CA PHE A 509 -2.88 12.39 6.30
C PHE A 509 -2.24 12.05 4.93
N LEU A 510 -3.03 11.91 3.85
CA LEU A 510 -2.57 11.77 2.47
C LEU A 510 -2.43 13.12 1.76
N LEU A 511 -3.06 14.17 2.29
CA LEU A 511 -2.68 15.55 2.03
C LEU A 511 -1.32 15.78 2.70
N CYS A 512 -0.26 15.25 2.08
CA CYS A 512 1.11 15.45 2.54
C CYS A 512 1.32 16.93 2.86
N GLY A 513 1.78 17.17 4.08
CA GLY A 513 2.30 18.45 4.51
C GLY A 513 3.17 19.09 3.44
N SER A 514 3.15 20.42 3.36
CA SER A 514 4.02 21.11 2.41
C SER A 514 5.48 20.80 2.75
N LEU A 515 6.26 20.37 1.75
CA LEU A 515 7.72 20.32 1.87
C LEU A 515 8.24 21.75 1.72
N THR A 516 8.56 22.41 2.82
CA THR A 516 9.21 23.71 2.79
C THR A 516 10.71 23.51 2.85
N LYS A 517 11.42 24.14 1.90
CA LYS A 517 12.87 24.24 1.95
C LYS A 517 13.21 25.38 2.89
N THR A 518 13.85 25.08 4.02
CA THR A 518 14.30 26.10 4.96
C THR A 518 15.33 27.00 4.30
N GLU A 519 15.58 28.18 4.88
CA GLU A 519 16.63 29.10 4.41
C GLU A 519 18.02 28.44 4.37
N LYS A 520 18.24 27.39 5.16
CA LYS A 520 19.48 26.60 5.19
C LYS A 520 19.54 25.51 4.11
N GLY A 521 18.47 25.36 3.33
CA GLY A 521 18.34 24.37 2.27
C GLY A 521 17.94 22.97 2.76
N GLU A 522 17.55 22.84 4.02
CA GLU A 522 17.00 21.61 4.59
C GLU A 522 15.53 21.47 4.18
N ILE A 523 15.04 20.24 4.05
CA ILE A 523 13.63 19.99 3.74
C ILE A 523 12.91 19.76 5.07
N GLU A 524 12.05 20.68 5.46
CA GLU A 524 11.11 20.52 6.58
C GLU A 524 9.77 19.99 6.06
N PHE A 525 9.16 19.11 6.85
CA PHE A 525 7.85 18.53 6.57
C PHE A 525 6.85 19.19 7.50
N ASP A 526 6.02 20.10 6.97
CA ASP A 526 5.02 20.79 7.78
C ASP A 526 3.72 19.98 7.81
N LEU A 527 3.55 19.15 8.84
CA LEU A 527 2.30 18.44 9.08
C LEU A 527 1.24 19.48 9.45
N GLY A 528 0.24 19.68 8.59
CA GLY A 528 -0.87 20.58 8.87
C GLY A 528 -1.53 20.27 10.23
N PRO A 529 -2.17 21.26 10.87
CA PRO A 529 -2.71 21.15 12.23
C PRO A 529 -3.74 20.01 12.40
N ASP A 530 -4.36 19.56 11.32
CA ASP A 530 -5.36 18.47 11.30
C ASP A 530 -4.79 17.12 10.82
N SER A 531 -3.46 16.98 10.75
CA SER A 531 -2.83 15.72 10.38
C SER A 531 -2.96 14.69 11.50
N HIS A 532 -3.61 13.56 11.22
CA HIS A 532 -3.65 12.41 12.12
C HIS A 532 -2.30 11.69 12.26
N ILE A 533 -1.27 12.14 11.52
CA ILE A 533 0.11 11.70 11.72
C ILE A 533 0.61 12.38 12.99
N ASN A 534 0.51 11.68 14.13
CA ASN A 534 1.12 12.12 15.38
C ASN A 534 2.59 12.50 15.13
N ARG A 535 3.08 13.58 15.77
CA ARG A 535 4.52 13.82 15.87
C ARG A 535 5.16 12.55 16.41
N ILE A 536 5.93 11.87 15.56
CA ILE A 536 6.47 10.53 15.79
C ILE A 536 7.35 10.47 17.06
N GLY A 537 7.81 11.64 17.54
CA GLY A 537 8.60 11.84 18.78
C GLY A 537 7.91 11.55 20.11
N GLU A 538 6.60 11.30 20.16
CA GLU A 538 5.92 10.93 21.42
C GLU A 538 5.76 9.39 21.58
N CYS A 539 6.20 8.62 20.58
CA CYS A 539 6.20 7.15 20.62
C CYS A 539 7.53 6.60 21.15
N VAL A 540 7.82 6.78 22.44
CA VAL A 540 8.89 6.03 23.10
C VAL A 540 8.44 4.58 23.30
N VAL A 541 8.53 3.76 22.25
CA VAL A 541 8.49 2.30 22.40
C VAL A 541 9.85 1.90 22.97
N THR A 542 9.86 1.49 24.24
CA THR A 542 11.10 1.02 24.86
C THR A 542 11.54 -0.25 24.15
N ASP A 543 12.72 -0.24 23.52
CA ASP A 543 13.31 -1.43 22.91
C ASP A 543 13.26 -2.60 23.91
N PRO A 544 12.70 -3.77 23.57
CA PRO A 544 12.67 -4.93 24.45
C PRO A 544 14.06 -5.34 24.96
N GLY A 545 15.11 -5.12 24.15
CA GLY A 545 16.50 -5.29 24.57
C GLY A 545 16.90 -4.30 25.67
N GLU A 546 16.54 -3.04 25.50
CA GLU A 546 16.75 -1.98 26.48
C GLU A 546 15.90 -2.16 27.76
N LEU A 547 14.64 -2.60 27.65
CA LEU A 547 13.77 -2.92 28.78
C LEU A 547 14.30 -4.14 29.55
N ALA A 548 14.74 -5.19 28.85
CA ALA A 548 15.40 -6.34 29.47
C ALA A 548 16.74 -5.96 30.14
N LEU A 549 17.49 -5.03 29.55
CA LEU A 549 18.70 -4.44 30.16
C LEU A 549 18.38 -3.60 31.39
N ARG A 550 17.30 -2.80 31.37
CA ARG A 550 16.83 -2.00 32.51
C ARG A 550 16.33 -2.89 33.65
N LEU A 551 15.61 -3.97 33.34
CA LEU A 551 15.14 -4.96 34.32
C LEU A 551 16.31 -5.77 34.90
N ARG A 552 17.30 -6.16 34.10
CA ARG A 552 18.56 -6.78 34.56
C ARG A 552 19.39 -5.84 35.44
N LYS A 553 19.40 -4.53 35.15
CA LYS A 553 20.05 -3.52 36.00
C LYS A 553 19.28 -3.30 37.32
N LYS A 554 17.94 -3.35 37.30
CA LYS A 554 17.12 -3.30 38.52
C LYS A 554 17.28 -4.55 39.39
N GLY A 555 17.41 -5.74 38.81
CA GLY A 555 17.67 -7.00 39.51
C GLY A 555 19.11 -7.16 40.03
N LYS A 556 20.04 -6.28 39.66
CA LYS A 556 21.43 -6.24 40.17
C LYS A 556 21.66 -5.21 41.26
N ARG A 557 20.64 -4.50 41.73
CA ARG A 557 20.77 -3.76 43.00
C ARG A 557 20.97 -4.81 44.09
N LYS A 558 22.19 -4.88 44.64
CA LYS A 558 22.43 -5.54 45.93
C LYS A 558 21.36 -5.05 46.90
N PRO A 559 20.84 -5.91 47.79
CA PRO A 559 19.97 -5.44 48.87
C PRO A 559 20.69 -4.28 49.55
N GLU A 560 20.05 -3.11 49.60
CA GLU A 560 20.50 -2.06 50.50
C GLU A 560 20.45 -2.67 51.90
N GLU A 561 21.62 -2.83 52.50
CA GLU A 561 21.75 -3.20 53.90
C GLU A 561 20.94 -2.21 54.71
N THR A 562 19.83 -2.70 55.25
CA THR A 562 19.04 -1.98 56.24
C THR A 562 19.97 -1.62 57.40
N PRO A 563 20.09 -0.35 57.82
CA PRO A 563 20.94 -0.01 58.95
C PRO A 563 20.39 -0.68 60.21
N GLN A 564 21.07 -1.71 60.71
CA GLN A 564 20.81 -2.27 62.03
C GLN A 564 21.05 -1.18 63.09
N LYS A 565 19.98 -0.51 63.52
CA LYS A 565 19.93 0.18 64.81
C LYS A 565 20.00 -0.89 65.92
N GLY A 566 21.20 -1.10 66.44
CA GLY A 566 21.46 -2.04 67.53
C GLY A 566 22.68 -1.65 68.36
N ARG A 567 22.69 -0.43 68.94
CA ARG A 567 23.66 -0.07 69.99
C ARG A 567 23.36 -0.89 71.26
N ARG A 568 23.94 -2.08 71.38
CA ARG A 568 24.12 -2.76 72.67
C ARG A 568 25.34 -2.14 73.38
N ARG A 569 25.09 -1.30 74.38
CA ARG A 569 26.09 -0.92 75.40
C ARG A 569 26.54 -2.19 76.12
N LYS A 570 27.82 -2.56 75.96
CA LYS A 570 28.50 -3.48 76.87
C LYS A 570 28.85 -2.71 78.15
N LEU A 571 28.19 -3.06 79.26
CA LEU A 571 28.60 -2.69 80.60
C LEU A 571 29.87 -3.50 80.96
N ARG A 572 30.91 -2.80 81.42
CA ARG A 572 32.11 -3.39 82.03
C ARG A 572 31.77 -3.98 83.40
N PRO A 573 32.40 -5.09 83.82
CA PRO A 573 32.42 -5.47 85.23
C PRO A 573 33.42 -4.56 85.98
N GLN A 574 32.96 -3.92 87.06
CA GLN A 574 33.84 -3.31 88.06
C GLN A 574 34.28 -4.40 89.05
N ALA A 575 35.59 -4.54 89.18
CA ALA A 575 36.23 -5.25 90.27
C ALA A 575 36.15 -4.40 91.56
N GLN A 576 35.86 -5.06 92.67
CA GLN A 576 35.95 -4.51 94.02
C GLN A 576 37.41 -4.31 94.43
N SER A 577 37.69 -3.16 95.05
CA SER A 577 38.71 -3.04 96.10
C SER A 577 38.36 -1.87 97.01
N THR A 578 37.86 -2.18 98.21
CA THR A 578 37.98 -1.35 99.43
C THR A 578 39.45 -1.05 99.71
N PRO A 579 39.83 0.10 100.34
CA PRO A 579 39.60 0.26 101.78
C PRO A 579 39.43 1.70 102.35
N ARG A 580 38.89 1.69 103.59
CA ARG A 580 38.80 2.74 104.63
C ARG A 580 37.84 3.91 104.41
#